data_AF-A0A1Y3SEV3-F1
#
_entry.id   AF-A0A1Y3SEV3-F1
#
_cell.length_a   1.000
_cell.length_b   1.000
_cell.length_c   1.000
_cell.angle_alpha   90.00
_cell.angle_beta   90.00
_cell.angle_gamma   90.00
#
_symmetry.space_group_name_H-M   'P 1'
#
loop_
_entity.id
_entity.type
_entity.pdbx_description
1 polymer ?
#
loop_
_entity_poly.entity_id
_entity_poly.type
_entity_poly.pdbx_seq_one_letter_code
_entity_poly.pdbx_strand_id
1 'polypeptide(L)' 'MSRYETKDYSNRREYLDWLAERYGVDRVDVVLLASILGTDQDFDGLPTALADLTADSRRMPFSEQSSMRKLPPI' A
#
# COMPACT_ATOMS: atom_id res chain seq x y z
N MET A 1 -11.92 19.02 15.91
CA MET A 1 -12.15 17.63 15.48
C MET A 1 -11.04 17.28 14.52
N SER A 2 -10.07 16.49 15.00
CA SER A 2 -9.03 15.96 14.11
C SER A 2 -9.66 14.94 13.16
N ARG A 3 -9.14 14.81 11.93
CA ARG A 3 -9.66 13.87 10.89
C ARG A 3 -9.76 12.41 11.41
N TYR A 4 -8.95 12.08 12.41
CA TYR A 4 -8.94 10.81 13.16
C TYR A 4 -10.17 10.61 14.06
N GLU A 5 -10.53 11.63 14.84
CA GLU A 5 -11.68 11.58 15.76
C GLU A 5 -13.00 11.46 15.00
N THR A 6 -13.08 12.07 13.81
CA THR A 6 -14.22 11.94 12.89
C THR A 6 -14.45 10.50 12.41
N LYS A 7 -13.43 9.64 12.54
CA LYS A 7 -13.42 8.25 12.07
C LYS A 7 -13.39 7.25 13.23
N ASP A 8 -13.70 7.70 14.45
CA ASP A 8 -13.67 6.88 15.68
C ASP A 8 -12.27 6.42 16.10
N TYR A 9 -11.20 7.08 15.61
CA TYR A 9 -9.83 6.80 16.06
C TYR A 9 -9.40 7.85 17.08
N SER A 10 -8.92 7.39 18.24
CA SER A 10 -8.47 8.30 19.31
C SER A 10 -7.23 9.09 18.87
N ASN A 11 -6.37 8.47 18.05
CA ASN A 11 -5.10 9.05 17.62
C ASN A 11 -4.65 8.48 16.26
N ARG A 12 -3.73 9.20 15.59
CA ARG A 12 -3.03 8.70 14.39
C ARG A 12 -2.45 7.30 14.60
N ARG A 13 -1.87 7.04 15.77
CA ARG A 13 -1.28 5.74 16.11
C ARG A 13 -2.26 4.58 16.01
N GLU A 14 -3.50 4.75 16.49
CA GLU A 14 -4.52 3.69 16.39
C GLU A 14 -4.90 3.43 14.95
N TYR A 15 -5.05 4.50 14.16
CA TYR A 15 -5.36 4.38 12.74
C TYR A 15 -4.26 3.63 11.97
N LEU A 16 -2.98 3.90 12.25
CA LEU A 16 -1.86 3.18 11.65
C LEU A 16 -1.78 1.72 12.10
N ASP A 17 -2.12 1.44 13.36
CA ASP A 17 -2.19 0.07 13.91
C ASP A 17 -3.25 -0.76 13.18
N TRP A 18 -4.45 -0.20 13.04
CA TRP A 18 -5.55 -0.80 12.31
C TRP A 18 -5.21 -1.03 10.83
N LEU A 19 -4.48 -0.10 10.20
CA LEU A 19 -3.97 -0.27 8.83
C LEU A 19 -3.00 -1.46 8.73
N ALA A 20 -2.09 -1.61 9.69
CA ALA A 20 -1.16 -2.72 9.72
C ALA A 20 -1.90 -4.07 9.78
N GLU A 21 -2.88 -4.19 10.68
CA GLU A 21 -3.72 -5.38 10.81
C GLU A 21 -4.55 -5.65 9.54
N ARG A 22 -5.15 -4.60 8.95
CA ARG A 22 -6.01 -4.73 7.78
C ARG A 22 -5.27 -5.21 6.54
N TYR A 23 -4.05 -4.71 6.33
CA TYR A 23 -3.23 -5.05 5.17
C TYR A 23 -2.27 -6.22 5.42
N GLY A 24 -2.15 -6.68 6.67
CA GLY A 24 -1.25 -7.77 7.05
C GLY A 24 0.23 -7.40 6.91
N VAL A 25 0.56 -6.13 7.15
CA VAL A 25 1.91 -5.58 7.03
C VAL A 25 2.45 -5.19 8.41
N ASP A 26 3.77 -5.05 8.53
CA ASP A 26 4.35 -4.63 9.80
C ASP A 26 4.02 -3.16 10.09
N ARG A 27 3.75 -2.86 11.36
CA ARG A 27 3.47 -1.48 11.81
C ARG A 27 4.63 -0.55 11.48
N VAL A 28 5.86 -1.05 11.47
CA VAL A 28 7.04 -0.28 11.09
C VAL A 28 6.94 0.22 9.64
N ASP A 29 6.51 -0.63 8.72
CA ASP A 29 6.33 -0.27 7.30
C ASP A 29 5.21 0.77 7.13
N VAL A 30 4.11 0.60 7.86
CA VAL A 30 3.00 1.56 7.85
C VAL A 30 3.45 2.92 8.36
N VAL A 31 4.15 2.98 9.50
CA VAL A 31 4.65 4.24 10.08
C VAL A 31 5.69 4.89 9.19
N LEU A 32 6.55 4.11 8.54
CA LEU A 32 7.54 4.60 7.58
C LEU A 32 6.86 5.26 6.38
N LEU A 33 5.92 4.56 5.73
CA LEU A 33 5.17 5.09 4.58
C LEU A 33 4.36 6.33 4.97
N ALA A 34 3.72 6.30 6.14
CA ALA A 34 2.99 7.43 6.70
C ALA A 34 3.91 8.63 6.98
N SER A 35 5.19 8.40 7.29
CA SER A 35 6.18 9.48 7.48
C SER A 35 6.70 10.02 6.15
N ILE A 36 6.80 9.19 5.11
CA ILE A 36 7.20 9.58 3.75
C ILE A 36 6.10 10.41 3.07
N LEU A 37 4.86 9.94 3.15
CA LEU A 37 3.69 10.58 2.53
C LEU A 37 3.22 11.82 3.32
N GLY A 38 3.49 11.85 4.62
CA GLY A 38 3.06 12.91 5.51
C GLY A 38 1.62 12.73 6.01
N THR A 39 1.30 13.45 7.09
CA THR A 39 0.03 13.28 7.84
C THR A 39 -1.23 13.62 7.05
N ASP A 40 -1.09 14.40 5.97
CA ASP A 40 -2.20 14.76 5.08
C ASP A 40 -2.69 13.55 4.27
N GLN A 41 -1.76 12.67 3.92
CA GLN A 41 -1.97 11.52 3.04
C GLN A 41 -2.31 10.23 3.79
N ASP A 42 -2.38 10.24 5.12
CA ASP A 42 -2.65 9.05 5.94
C ASP A 42 -3.99 8.36 5.55
N PHE A 43 -4.99 9.10 5.06
CA PHE A 43 -6.30 8.55 4.69
C PHE A 43 -6.45 8.19 3.22
N ASP A 44 -5.76 8.92 2.33
CA ASP A 44 -5.96 8.84 0.89
C ASP A 44 -4.77 8.12 0.22
N GLY A 45 -3.55 8.55 0.52
CA GLY A 45 -2.32 8.03 -0.08
C GLY A 45 -1.76 6.78 0.61
N LEU A 46 -1.79 6.72 1.94
CA LEU A 46 -1.21 5.60 2.69
C LEU A 46 -1.91 4.25 2.42
N PRO A 47 -3.25 4.14 2.40
CA PRO A 47 -3.92 2.89 2.08
C PRO A 47 -3.66 2.44 0.64
N THR A 48 -3.46 3.39 -0.27
CA THR A 48 -3.08 3.12 -1.67
C THR A 48 -1.67 2.56 -1.76
N ALA A 49 -0.70 3.16 -1.05
CA ALA A 49 0.67 2.67 -1.00
C ALA A 49 0.79 1.28 -0.36
N LEU A 50 0.03 1.02 0.71
CA LEU A 50 -0.02 -0.30 1.35
C LEU A 50 -0.70 -1.36 0.47
N ALA A 51 -1.75 -0.98 -0.26
CA ALA A 51 -2.37 -1.85 -1.25
C ALA A 51 -1.38 -2.23 -2.36
N ASP A 52 -0.56 -1.29 -2.82
CA ASP A 52 0.46 -1.55 -3.84
C ASP A 52 1.57 -2.47 -3.32
N LEU A 53 2.08 -2.21 -2.10
CA LEU A 53 3.08 -3.04 -1.44
C LEU A 53 2.62 -4.50 -1.27
N THR A 54 1.36 -4.69 -0.87
CA THR A 54 0.76 -6.02 -0.69
C THR A 54 0.37 -6.66 -2.04
N ALA A 55 0.00 -5.87 -3.05
CA ALA A 55 -0.28 -6.35 -4.40
C ALA A 55 0.99 -6.77 -5.15
N ASP A 56 2.12 -6.09 -4.92
CA ASP A 56 3.42 -6.45 -5.47
C ASP A 56 3.90 -7.78 -4.88
N SER A 57 3.71 -8.01 -3.57
CA SER A 57 3.93 -9.34 -2.98
C SER A 57 3.08 -10.44 -3.63
N ARG A 58 1.91 -10.09 -4.21
CA ARG A 58 1.03 -11.02 -4.94
C ARG A 58 1.30 -11.11 -6.45
N ARG A 59 2.17 -10.25 -6.99
CA ARG A 59 2.61 -10.24 -8.38
C ARG A 59 4.11 -10.48 -8.37
N MET A 60 4.58 -11.72 -8.43
CA MET A 60 4.94 -12.34 -9.71
C MET A 60 5.15 -13.86 -9.51
N PRO A 61 4.96 -14.67 -10.56
CA PRO A 61 6.10 -14.88 -11.44
C PRO A 61 5.91 -14.14 -12.76
N PHE A 62 7.01 -13.56 -13.23
CA PHE A 62 7.27 -13.25 -14.63
C PHE A 62 7.08 -14.52 -15.46
N SER A 63 5.84 -14.89 -15.78
CA SER A 63 5.55 -15.87 -16.81
C SER A 63 5.38 -15.12 -18.13
N GLU A 64 6.52 -14.93 -18.80
CA GLU A 64 6.65 -15.15 -20.23
C GLU A 64 5.89 -14.20 -21.19
N GLN A 65 6.27 -12.92 -21.20
CA GLN A 65 6.14 -12.09 -22.42
C GLN A 65 7.39 -12.25 -23.31
N SER A 66 7.80 -13.49 -23.61
CA SER A 66 8.83 -13.75 -24.64
C SER A 66 8.27 -14.41 -25.90
N SER A 67 6.94 -14.39 -26.10
CA SER A 67 6.30 -15.06 -27.24
C SER A 67 5.42 -14.14 -28.09
N MET A 68 5.94 -12.98 -28.53
CA MET A 68 5.47 -12.31 -29.75
C MET A 68 6.61 -11.57 -30.47
N ARG A 69 7.73 -12.28 -30.73
CA ARG A 69 8.62 -11.96 -31.85
C ARG A 69 8.56 -13.09 -32.87
N LYS A 70 7.39 -13.35 -33.44
CA LYS A 70 7.33 -14.01 -34.75
C LYS A 70 7.39 -12.91 -35.81
N LEU A 71 8.62 -12.59 -36.22
CA LEU A 71 8.84 -12.03 -37.55
C LEU A 71 8.21 -13.00 -38.56
N PRO A 72 7.38 -12.55 -39.52
CA PRO A 72 6.98 -13.42 -40.61
C PRO A 72 8.25 -13.82 -41.41
N PRO A 73 8.40 -15.09 -41.80
CA PRO A 73 9.46 -15.47 -42.72
C PRO A 73 9.20 -14.81 -44.09
N ILE A 74 10.32 -14.57 -44.77
CA ILE A 74 10.53 -13.89 -46.06
C ILE A 74 9.44 -14.16 -47.10
#